data_AF-A0AAE9LS07-F1
#
_entry.id   AF-A0AAE9LS07-F1
#
_cell.length_a   1.000
_cell.length_b   1.000
_cell.length_c   1.000
_cell.angle_alpha   90.00
_cell.angle_beta   90.00
_cell.angle_gamma   90.00
#
_symmetry.space_group_name_H-M   'P 1'
#
loop_
_entity.id
_entity.type
_entity.pdbx_description
1 polymer ?
#
loop_
_entity_poly.entity_id
_entity_poly.type
_entity_poly.pdbx_seq_one_letter_code
_entity_poly.pdbx_strand_id
1 'polypeptide(L)'
;MRTHLTASMMTVSICFSISSCSNDASTSQEYQNACYGEPLLTIEQRNQALEDGYTINQQYKCIDLNSYRAMQEAQAQREAARSPEALAQKKAEDEAHDARNAQQRQIRQAEKDAKRALRYELRLVEINTASTAELAKVCSIREETAEKIVKERINGGQFKDWVDVMHRVIALSSAQNVLYASTCGLVVNGASFDGVPANEEKAQMIFQQYLR
;
A
#
# COMPACT_ATOMS: atom_id res chain seq x y z
N MET A 1 -5.89 49.36 -65.29
CA MET A 1 -4.55 49.93 -65.55
C MET A 1 -3.57 49.08 -64.75
N ARG A 2 -2.75 48.27 -65.44
CA ARG A 2 -1.28 48.43 -65.56
C ARG A 2 -0.57 48.16 -64.21
N THR A 3 0.38 47.24 -64.07
CA THR A 3 1.35 46.73 -65.04
C THR A 3 2.04 45.49 -64.49
N HIS A 4 2.33 44.56 -65.39
CA HIS A 4 3.25 43.44 -65.22
C HIS A 4 4.66 43.94 -64.86
N LEU A 5 5.32 43.28 -63.90
CA LEU A 5 6.78 43.32 -63.78
C LEU A 5 7.34 41.99 -64.30
N THR A 6 8.06 42.12 -65.41
CA THR A 6 8.98 41.15 -65.97
C THR A 6 10.20 41.02 -65.06
N ALA A 7 10.63 39.79 -64.76
CA ALA A 7 11.90 39.52 -64.08
C ALA A 7 12.78 38.66 -64.96
N SER A 8 13.98 39.17 -65.18
CA SER A 8 14.97 38.78 -66.16
C SER A 8 15.60 37.43 -65.87
N MET A 9 15.85 36.69 -66.94
CA MET A 9 16.68 35.50 -67.03
C MET A 9 18.14 35.93 -66.86
N MET A 10 18.85 35.46 -65.83
CA MET A 10 20.31 35.59 -65.73
C MET A 10 20.95 34.27 -65.27
N THR A 11 21.62 33.68 -66.25
CA THR A 11 22.66 32.65 -66.25
C THR A 11 23.30 32.25 -64.92
N VAL A 12 23.16 30.96 -64.60
CA VAL A 12 23.94 30.20 -63.62
C VAL A 12 25.33 29.91 -64.21
N SER A 13 26.37 30.53 -63.67
CA SER A 13 27.77 30.09 -63.87
C SER A 13 28.23 29.33 -62.63
N ILE A 14 28.17 28.01 -62.70
CA ILE A 14 28.75 27.10 -61.70
C ILE A 14 30.22 26.89 -62.08
N CYS A 15 31.13 27.57 -61.38
CA CYS A 15 32.52 27.14 -61.31
C CYS A 15 32.60 25.94 -60.37
N PHE A 16 32.77 24.75 -60.94
CA PHE A 16 33.09 23.53 -60.22
C PHE A 16 34.52 23.63 -59.68
N SER A 17 34.67 24.04 -58.43
CA SER A 17 35.93 23.90 -57.69
C SER A 17 36.16 22.43 -57.42
N ILE A 18 37.19 21.86 -58.05
CA ILE A 18 37.63 20.48 -57.86
C ILE A 18 38.22 20.38 -56.44
N SER A 19 37.40 19.96 -55.49
CA SER A 19 37.86 19.65 -54.13
C SER A 19 38.61 18.33 -54.18
N SER A 20 39.87 18.33 -53.77
CA SER A 20 40.64 17.12 -53.53
C SER A 20 40.02 16.41 -52.32
N CYS A 21 39.17 15.40 -52.58
CA CYS A 21 38.58 14.57 -51.53
C CYS A 21 39.68 13.74 -50.86
N SER A 22 40.13 14.17 -49.69
CA SER A 22 40.70 13.25 -48.72
C SER A 22 39.56 12.34 -48.27
N ASN A 23 39.71 11.02 -48.46
CA ASN A 23 38.75 10.00 -48.02
C ASN A 23 38.72 9.99 -46.48
N ASP A 24 38.02 10.94 -45.88
CA ASP A 24 37.78 10.95 -44.44
C ASP A 24 36.53 10.12 -44.16
N ALA A 25 36.70 8.98 -43.49
CA ALA A 25 35.62 8.04 -43.21
C ALA A 25 34.47 8.69 -42.40
N SER A 26 34.77 9.78 -41.68
CA SER A 26 33.82 10.61 -40.94
C SER A 26 32.78 11.30 -41.84
N THR A 27 33.09 11.51 -43.12
CA THR A 27 32.19 12.16 -44.10
C THR A 27 31.22 11.19 -44.78
N SER A 28 31.35 9.88 -44.51
CA SER A 28 30.50 8.86 -45.10
C SER A 28 29.09 8.86 -44.48
N GLN A 29 28.09 8.50 -45.28
CA GLN A 29 26.71 8.37 -44.79
C GLN A 29 26.58 7.30 -43.71
N GLU A 30 27.37 6.23 -43.81
CA GLU A 30 27.40 5.14 -42.83
C GLU A 30 27.92 5.62 -41.47
N TYR A 31 28.95 6.47 -41.46
CA TYR A 31 29.44 7.11 -40.25
C TYR A 31 28.38 8.04 -39.65
N GLN A 32 27.76 8.91 -40.45
CA GLN A 32 26.74 9.85 -39.96
C GLN A 32 25.50 9.17 -39.36
N ASN A 33 25.17 7.96 -39.81
CA ASN A 33 24.06 7.18 -39.27
C ASN A 33 24.40 6.43 -37.99
N ALA A 34 25.68 6.15 -37.73
CA ALA A 34 26.15 5.38 -36.59
C ALA A 34 26.72 6.25 -35.46
N CYS A 35 27.24 7.43 -35.81
CA CYS A 35 28.07 8.26 -34.94
C CYS A 35 27.44 9.61 -34.62
N TYR A 36 27.65 10.07 -33.40
CA TYR A 36 27.54 11.47 -33.03
C TYR A 36 28.94 12.08 -32.84
N GLY A 37 29.21 13.18 -33.52
CA GLY A 37 30.47 13.92 -33.42
C GLY A 37 31.66 13.29 -34.17
N GLU A 38 32.85 13.83 -33.91
CA GLU A 38 34.11 13.39 -34.51
C GLU A 38 34.61 12.06 -33.91
N PRO A 39 35.45 11.30 -34.63
CA PRO A 39 36.04 10.06 -34.11
C PRO A 39 36.88 10.30 -32.85
N LEU A 40 36.74 9.43 -31.87
CA LEU A 40 37.52 9.40 -30.63
C LEU A 40 38.84 8.69 -30.91
N LEU A 41 39.87 9.47 -31.22
CA LEU A 41 41.18 8.97 -31.66
C LEU A 41 42.01 8.42 -30.49
N THR A 42 41.87 8.99 -29.29
CA THR A 42 42.64 8.57 -28.11
C THR A 42 41.87 7.62 -27.19
N ILE A 43 42.60 6.88 -26.36
CA ILE A 43 41.99 6.05 -25.30
C ILE A 43 41.30 6.93 -24.27
N GLU A 44 41.89 8.08 -23.93
CA GLU A 44 41.34 9.04 -22.98
C GLU A 44 39.97 9.57 -23.43
N GLN A 45 39.82 9.95 -24.70
CA GLN A 45 38.54 10.39 -25.27
C GLN A 45 37.45 9.31 -25.18
N ARG A 46 37.82 8.04 -25.41
CA ARG A 46 36.88 6.92 -25.30
C ARG A 46 36.50 6.62 -23.86
N ASN A 47 37.47 6.68 -22.95
CA ASN A 47 37.21 6.49 -21.52
C ASN A 47 36.30 7.59 -20.98
N GLN A 48 36.55 8.86 -21.34
CA GLN A 48 35.70 9.98 -20.95
C GLN A 48 34.26 9.80 -21.44
N ALA A 49 34.06 9.44 -22.71
CA ALA A 49 32.71 9.22 -23.23
C ALA A 49 31.99 8.06 -22.54
N LEU A 50 32.70 6.99 -22.16
CA LEU A 50 32.13 5.91 -21.34
C LEU A 50 31.78 6.38 -19.92
N GLU A 51 32.63 7.20 -19.30
CA GLU A 51 32.38 7.81 -17.98
C GLU A 51 31.18 8.76 -18.02
N ASP A 52 31.01 9.49 -19.12
CA ASP A 52 29.86 10.36 -19.39
C ASP A 52 28.57 9.56 -19.69
N GLY A 53 28.68 8.22 -19.81
CA GLY A 53 27.56 7.30 -19.99
C GLY A 53 27.20 7.00 -21.45
N TYR A 54 28.05 7.40 -22.40
CA TYR A 54 27.87 7.10 -23.81
C TYR A 54 28.44 5.72 -24.18
N THR A 55 27.75 5.02 -25.08
CA THR A 55 28.24 3.82 -25.75
C THR A 55 29.12 4.21 -26.93
N ILE A 56 30.22 3.50 -27.12
CA ILE A 56 31.15 3.72 -28.23
C ILE A 56 30.91 2.73 -29.36
N ASN A 57 30.69 3.23 -30.57
CA ASN A 57 30.73 2.41 -31.77
C ASN A 57 32.19 2.04 -32.09
N GLN A 58 32.53 0.75 -31.99
CA GLN A 58 33.92 0.29 -32.10
C GLN A 58 34.47 0.32 -33.54
N GLN A 59 33.59 0.21 -34.54
CA GLN A 59 33.97 0.22 -35.96
C GLN A 59 34.48 1.61 -36.36
N TYR A 60 33.75 2.64 -35.96
CA TYR A 60 34.07 4.03 -36.29
C TYR A 60 34.77 4.79 -35.16
N LYS A 61 34.93 4.15 -33.99
CA LYS A 61 35.54 4.71 -32.77
C LYS A 61 34.91 6.04 -32.36
N CYS A 62 33.59 6.15 -32.39
CA CYS A 62 32.83 7.38 -32.14
C CYS A 62 31.78 7.14 -31.03
N ILE A 63 31.17 8.21 -30.51
CA ILE A 63 29.95 8.06 -29.70
C ILE A 63 28.84 7.51 -30.58
N ASP A 64 28.20 6.43 -30.14
CA ASP A 64 27.05 5.86 -30.84
C ASP A 64 25.88 6.87 -30.86
N LEU A 65 25.32 7.10 -32.04
CA LEU A 65 24.28 8.12 -32.25
C LEU A 65 23.03 7.87 -31.40
N ASN A 66 22.64 6.61 -31.20
CA ASN A 66 21.47 6.28 -30.39
C ASN A 66 21.77 6.48 -28.91
N SER A 67 22.98 6.12 -28.47
CA SER A 67 23.41 6.39 -27.10
C SER A 67 23.42 7.89 -26.79
N TYR A 68 23.89 8.72 -27.73
CA TYR A 68 23.81 10.17 -27.57
C TYR A 68 22.38 10.66 -27.41
N ARG A 69 21.48 10.24 -28.32
CA ARG A 69 20.05 10.61 -28.25
C ARG A 69 19.40 10.18 -26.94
N ALA A 70 19.67 8.96 -26.48
CA ALA A 70 19.14 8.46 -25.21
C ALA A 70 19.60 9.30 -24.02
N MET A 71 20.85 9.76 -24.00
CA MET A 71 21.36 10.65 -22.95
C MET A 71 20.68 12.02 -22.98
N GLN A 72 20.45 12.58 -24.18
CA GLN A 72 19.72 13.85 -24.31
C GLN A 72 18.27 13.73 -23.84
N GLU A 73 17.60 12.64 -24.20
CA GLU A 73 16.24 12.37 -23.73
C GLU A 73 16.19 12.18 -22.21
N ALA A 74 17.14 11.44 -21.64
CA ALA A 74 17.24 11.24 -20.20
C ALA A 74 17.51 12.56 -19.46
N GLN A 75 18.37 13.43 -20.00
CA GLN A 75 18.60 14.76 -19.45
C GLN A 75 17.32 15.60 -19.49
N ALA A 76 16.63 15.65 -20.63
CA ALA A 76 15.38 16.37 -20.77
C ALA A 76 14.30 15.87 -19.80
N GLN A 77 14.20 14.55 -19.60
CA GLN A 77 13.29 13.95 -18.61
C GLN A 77 13.65 14.35 -17.17
N ARG A 78 14.94 14.35 -16.82
CA ARG A 78 15.42 14.79 -15.50
C ARG A 78 15.17 16.28 -15.27
N GLU A 79 15.31 17.11 -16.29
CA GLU A 79 15.00 18.54 -16.22
C GLU A 79 13.50 18.78 -16.08
N ALA A 80 12.67 18.07 -16.87
CA ALA A 80 11.22 18.12 -16.75
C ALA A 80 10.75 17.67 -15.35
N ALA A 81 11.30 16.59 -14.81
CA ALA A 81 10.99 16.11 -13.46
C ALA A 81 11.48 17.06 -12.34
N ARG A 82 12.53 17.85 -12.60
CA ARG A 82 13.02 18.89 -11.68
C ARG A 82 12.36 20.26 -11.91
N SER A 83 11.43 20.36 -12.86
CA SER A 83 10.73 21.61 -13.11
C SER A 83 9.97 22.07 -11.86
N PRO A 84 9.80 23.38 -11.64
CA PRO A 84 9.04 23.89 -10.50
C PRO A 84 7.61 23.34 -10.46
N GLU A 85 7.00 23.12 -11.62
CA GLU A 85 5.66 22.55 -11.74
C GLU A 85 5.62 21.09 -11.27
N ALA A 86 6.52 20.23 -11.76
CA ALA A 86 6.57 18.83 -11.36
C ALA A 86 6.86 18.67 -9.85
N LEU A 87 7.76 19.51 -9.31
CA LEU A 87 8.05 19.53 -7.87
C LEU A 87 6.84 20.02 -7.06
N ALA A 88 6.11 21.02 -7.54
CA ALA A 88 4.90 21.52 -6.88
C ALA A 88 3.77 20.47 -6.89
N GLN A 89 3.59 19.75 -8.01
CA GLN A 89 2.63 18.66 -8.13
C GLN A 89 2.97 17.53 -7.14
N LYS A 90 4.21 17.05 -7.15
CA LYS A 90 4.67 16.01 -6.21
C LYS A 90 4.48 16.43 -4.76
N LYS A 91 4.84 17.67 -4.42
CA LYS A 91 4.63 18.22 -3.08
C LYS A 91 3.14 18.23 -2.70
N ALA A 92 2.26 18.65 -3.61
CA ALA A 92 0.82 18.64 -3.37
C ALA A 92 0.26 17.21 -3.20
N GLU A 93 0.79 16.24 -3.96
CA GLU A 93 0.43 14.82 -3.81
C GLU A 93 0.88 14.25 -2.46
N ASP A 94 2.12 14.54 -2.05
CA ASP A 94 2.69 14.13 -0.76
C ASP A 94 1.89 14.76 0.39
N GLU A 95 1.59 16.07 0.33
CA GLU A 95 0.75 16.76 1.31
C GLU A 95 -0.67 16.19 1.37
N ALA A 96 -1.27 15.87 0.22
CA ALA A 96 -2.58 15.23 0.17
C ALA A 96 -2.55 13.80 0.74
N HIS A 97 -1.47 13.04 0.50
CA HIS A 97 -1.27 11.73 1.08
C HIS A 97 -1.15 11.80 2.61
N ASP A 98 -0.35 12.74 3.11
CA ASP A 98 -0.18 12.97 4.54
C ASP A 98 -1.47 13.43 5.21
N ALA A 99 -2.24 14.30 4.56
CA ALA A 99 -3.55 14.73 5.04
C ALA A 99 -4.53 13.54 5.14
N ARG A 100 -4.59 12.67 4.12
CA ARG A 100 -5.41 11.44 4.16
C ARG A 100 -4.97 10.51 5.29
N ASN A 101 -3.67 10.31 5.46
CA ASN A 101 -3.13 9.48 6.54
C ASN A 101 -3.44 10.07 7.92
N ALA A 102 -3.37 11.40 8.07
CA ALA A 102 -3.73 12.10 9.30
C ALA A 102 -5.21 11.93 9.63
N GLN A 103 -6.10 12.11 8.65
CA GLN A 103 -7.53 11.88 8.80
C GLN A 103 -7.82 10.42 9.19
N GLN A 104 -7.19 9.45 8.52
CA GLN A 104 -7.36 8.03 8.87
C GLN A 104 -6.87 7.71 10.29
N ARG A 105 -5.79 8.36 10.76
CA ARG A 105 -5.34 8.23 12.16
C ARG A 105 -6.39 8.75 13.13
N GLN A 106 -7.03 9.87 12.83
CA GLN A 106 -8.11 10.42 13.65
C GLN A 106 -9.33 9.50 13.66
N ILE A 107 -9.74 8.95 12.51
CA ILE A 107 -10.86 7.99 12.42
C ILE A 107 -10.57 6.76 13.27
N ARG A 108 -9.39 6.13 13.11
CA ARG A 108 -9.02 4.95 13.91
C ARG A 108 -8.97 5.25 15.40
N GLN A 109 -8.55 6.46 15.78
CA GLN A 109 -8.53 6.88 17.17
C GLN A 109 -9.95 7.07 17.71
N ALA A 110 -10.80 7.77 16.96
CA ALA A 110 -12.21 7.95 17.30
C ALA A 110 -12.96 6.62 17.42
N GLU A 111 -12.69 5.65 16.54
CA GLU A 111 -13.25 4.30 16.62
C GLU A 111 -12.79 3.56 17.89
N LYS A 112 -11.50 3.66 18.22
CA LYS A 112 -10.96 3.08 19.47
C LYS A 112 -11.58 3.73 20.70
N ASP A 113 -11.74 5.06 20.68
CA ASP A 113 -12.33 5.81 21.79
C ASP A 113 -13.83 5.51 21.93
N ALA A 114 -14.55 5.37 20.81
CA ALA A 114 -15.94 4.93 20.80
C ALA A 114 -16.09 3.51 21.37
N LYS A 115 -15.24 2.56 20.98
CA LYS A 115 -15.21 1.21 21.57
C LYS A 115 -14.92 1.24 23.07
N ARG A 116 -13.95 2.05 23.51
CA ARG A 116 -13.60 2.24 24.93
C ARG A 116 -14.71 2.94 25.72
N ALA A 117 -15.54 3.75 25.07
CA ALA A 117 -16.69 4.39 25.68
C ALA A 117 -17.85 3.42 25.93
N LEU A 118 -17.91 2.28 25.22
CA LEU A 118 -18.91 1.25 25.48
C LEU A 118 -18.83 0.74 26.92
N ARG A 119 -20.00 0.60 27.54
CA ARG A 119 -20.15 0.09 28.90
C ARG A 119 -20.90 -1.23 28.84
N TYR A 120 -20.40 -2.18 29.61
CA TYR A 120 -21.02 -3.45 29.84
C TYR A 120 -22.02 -3.30 30.98
N GLU A 121 -23.27 -3.67 30.72
CA GLU A 121 -24.28 -3.77 31.77
C GLU A 121 -24.28 -5.20 32.31
N LEU A 122 -23.74 -5.37 33.52
CA LEU A 122 -23.73 -6.67 34.17
C LEU A 122 -25.17 -7.11 34.49
N ARG A 123 -25.53 -8.31 34.04
CA ARG A 123 -26.80 -8.96 34.35
C ARG A 123 -26.56 -10.42 34.67
N LEU A 124 -27.30 -10.95 35.64
CA LEU A 124 -27.29 -12.38 35.89
C LEU A 124 -28.13 -13.09 34.82
N VAL A 125 -27.52 -14.06 34.13
CA VAL A 125 -28.13 -14.80 33.03
C VAL A 125 -28.11 -16.29 33.37
N GLU A 126 -29.29 -16.88 33.53
CA GLU A 126 -29.44 -18.29 33.86
C GLU A 126 -29.24 -19.18 32.62
N ILE A 127 -28.21 -20.02 32.64
CA ILE A 127 -27.82 -20.85 31.50
C ILE A 127 -28.92 -21.84 31.08
N ASN A 128 -29.76 -22.28 32.02
CA ASN A 128 -30.78 -23.30 31.75
C ASN A 128 -32.05 -22.74 31.12
N THR A 129 -32.31 -21.44 31.22
CA THR A 129 -33.57 -20.82 30.78
C THR A 129 -33.38 -19.69 29.76
N ALA A 130 -32.24 -19.00 29.77
CA ALA A 130 -31.97 -17.88 28.88
C ALA A 130 -32.04 -18.28 27.39
N SER A 131 -32.55 -17.40 26.54
CA SER A 131 -32.49 -17.53 25.09
C SER A 131 -31.06 -17.37 24.56
N THR A 132 -30.82 -17.78 23.31
CA THR A 132 -29.53 -17.53 22.62
C THR A 132 -29.15 -16.05 22.65
N ALA A 133 -30.13 -15.16 22.40
CA ALA A 133 -29.91 -13.72 22.38
C ALA A 133 -29.58 -13.14 23.78
N GLU A 134 -30.10 -13.73 24.85
CA GLU A 134 -29.75 -13.33 26.23
C GLU A 134 -28.37 -13.85 26.63
N LEU A 135 -28.06 -15.12 26.29
CA LEU A 135 -26.75 -15.71 26.52
C LEU A 135 -25.64 -14.94 25.81
N ALA A 136 -25.87 -14.51 24.56
CA ALA A 136 -24.92 -13.72 23.78
C ALA A 136 -24.67 -12.29 24.34
N LYS A 137 -25.45 -11.84 25.34
CA LYS A 137 -25.20 -10.58 26.07
C LYS A 137 -24.24 -10.76 27.23
N VAL A 138 -23.88 -11.98 27.62
CA VAL A 138 -22.82 -12.22 28.62
C VAL A 138 -21.48 -11.87 27.97
N CYS A 139 -20.68 -10.98 28.58
CA CYS A 139 -19.55 -10.33 27.88
C CYS A 139 -18.49 -11.26 27.26
N SER A 140 -18.38 -12.51 27.72
CA SER A 140 -17.45 -13.51 27.18
C SER A 140 -18.11 -14.59 26.32
N ILE A 141 -19.43 -14.55 26.13
CA ILE A 141 -20.20 -15.54 25.39
C ILE A 141 -20.55 -14.98 24.01
N ARG A 142 -19.99 -15.59 22.97
CA ARG A 142 -20.34 -15.27 21.57
C ARG A 142 -21.59 -16.02 21.13
N GLU A 143 -22.25 -15.52 20.09
CA GLU A 143 -23.47 -16.12 19.53
C GLU A 143 -23.35 -17.63 19.26
N GLU A 144 -22.25 -18.07 18.60
CA GLU A 144 -21.98 -19.49 18.38
C GLU A 144 -21.87 -20.31 19.68
N THR A 145 -21.33 -19.72 20.75
CA THR A 145 -21.27 -20.39 22.06
C THR A 145 -22.64 -20.45 22.72
N ALA A 146 -23.43 -19.38 22.61
CA ALA A 146 -24.81 -19.36 23.08
C ALA A 146 -25.66 -20.43 22.39
N GLU A 147 -25.54 -20.58 21.07
CA GLU A 147 -26.21 -21.64 20.31
C GLU A 147 -25.81 -23.03 20.77
N LYS A 148 -24.52 -23.27 21.01
CA LYS A 148 -24.01 -24.54 21.54
C LYS A 148 -24.58 -24.83 22.93
N ILE A 149 -24.62 -23.84 23.83
CA ILE A 149 -25.23 -23.99 25.16
C ILE A 149 -26.69 -24.44 25.03
N VAL A 150 -27.48 -23.78 24.18
CA VAL A 150 -28.90 -24.12 23.96
C VAL A 150 -29.04 -25.52 23.38
N LYS A 151 -28.22 -25.88 22.39
CA LYS A 151 -28.21 -27.21 21.79
C LYS A 151 -27.88 -28.31 22.80
N GLU A 152 -26.86 -28.09 23.63
CA GLU A 152 -26.46 -29.05 24.65
C GLU A 152 -27.57 -29.30 25.66
N ARG A 153 -28.24 -28.25 26.17
CA ARG A 153 -29.35 -28.44 27.13
C ARG A 153 -30.61 -29.06 26.51
N ILE A 154 -30.84 -28.87 25.21
CA ILE A 154 -31.93 -29.54 24.48
C ILE A 154 -31.63 -31.04 24.36
N ASN A 155 -30.40 -31.41 24.01
CA ASN A 155 -30.03 -32.80 23.74
C ASN A 155 -29.80 -33.62 25.01
N GLY A 156 -29.16 -33.02 26.02
CA GLY A 156 -28.73 -33.70 27.25
C GLY A 156 -29.52 -33.30 28.50
N GLY A 157 -30.58 -32.49 28.35
CA GLY A 157 -31.31 -31.89 29.48
C GLY A 157 -30.57 -30.73 30.14
N GLN A 158 -31.20 -30.11 31.14
CA GLN A 158 -30.63 -28.98 31.88
C GLN A 158 -29.26 -29.31 32.48
N PHE A 159 -28.39 -28.30 32.57
CA PHE A 159 -27.08 -28.41 33.21
C PHE A 159 -27.26 -28.53 34.73
N LYS A 160 -26.58 -29.52 35.32
CA LYS A 160 -26.66 -29.78 36.76
C LYS A 160 -25.85 -28.77 37.57
N ASP A 161 -24.64 -28.49 37.10
CA ASP A 161 -23.67 -27.61 37.74
C ASP A 161 -22.64 -27.12 36.70
N TRP A 162 -21.67 -26.33 37.15
CA TRP A 162 -20.59 -25.82 36.30
C TRP A 162 -19.68 -26.92 35.73
N VAL A 163 -19.52 -28.05 36.43
CA VAL A 163 -18.69 -29.17 35.96
C VAL A 163 -19.35 -29.83 34.75
N ASP A 164 -20.67 -30.00 34.80
CA ASP A 164 -21.47 -30.48 33.68
C ASP A 164 -21.40 -29.51 32.48
N VAL A 165 -21.44 -28.20 32.72
CA VAL A 165 -21.25 -27.18 31.66
C VAL A 165 -19.86 -27.31 31.02
N MET A 166 -18.79 -27.41 31.80
CA MET A 166 -17.41 -27.53 31.30
C MET A 166 -17.20 -28.80 30.46
N HIS A 167 -17.84 -29.90 30.84
CA HIS A 167 -17.74 -31.16 30.11
C HIS A 167 -18.52 -31.17 28.79
N ARG A 168 -19.69 -30.52 28.75
CA ARG A 168 -20.59 -30.56 27.59
C ARG A 168 -20.33 -29.42 26.60
N VAL A 169 -19.98 -28.24 27.08
CA VAL A 169 -19.78 -27.05 26.25
C VAL A 169 -18.28 -26.80 26.07
N ILE A 170 -17.72 -27.26 24.95
CA ILE A 170 -16.26 -27.16 24.66
C ILE A 170 -15.74 -25.72 24.78
N ALA A 171 -16.52 -24.73 24.33
CA ALA A 171 -16.17 -23.32 24.44
C ALA A 171 -16.06 -22.80 25.89
N LEU A 172 -16.60 -23.56 26.85
CA LEU A 172 -16.51 -23.31 28.29
C LEU A 172 -15.67 -24.37 29.01
N SER A 173 -14.91 -25.20 28.30
CA SER A 173 -14.14 -26.29 28.93
C SER A 173 -12.90 -25.83 29.69
N SER A 174 -12.42 -24.60 29.44
CA SER A 174 -11.25 -24.06 30.13
C SER A 174 -11.64 -23.28 31.39
N ALA A 175 -10.78 -23.35 32.42
CA ALA A 175 -10.95 -22.59 33.65
C ALA A 175 -11.08 -21.07 33.40
N GLN A 176 -10.36 -20.54 32.40
CA GLN A 176 -10.45 -19.13 32.03
C GLN A 176 -11.83 -18.77 31.47
N ASN A 177 -12.41 -19.64 30.64
CA ASN A 177 -13.69 -19.35 29.98
C ASN A 177 -14.85 -19.40 30.99
N VAL A 178 -14.86 -20.34 31.95
CA VAL A 178 -15.86 -20.33 33.02
C VAL A 178 -15.67 -19.18 34.00
N LEU A 179 -14.42 -18.82 34.33
CA LEU A 179 -14.13 -17.65 35.17
C LEU A 179 -14.69 -16.39 34.50
N TYR A 180 -14.45 -16.21 33.20
CA TYR A 180 -14.96 -15.06 32.46
C TYR A 180 -16.48 -15.08 32.34
N ALA A 181 -17.08 -16.23 32.01
CA ALA A 181 -18.53 -16.35 31.90
C ALA A 181 -19.23 -16.03 33.23
N SER A 182 -18.74 -16.58 34.34
CA SER A 182 -19.29 -16.32 35.68
C SER A 182 -19.09 -14.87 36.10
N THR A 183 -17.89 -14.30 35.87
CA THR A 183 -17.60 -12.88 36.13
C THR A 183 -18.54 -11.96 35.34
N CYS A 184 -18.82 -12.33 34.09
CA CYS A 184 -19.76 -11.67 33.18
C CYS A 184 -21.24 -11.92 33.53
N GLY A 185 -21.56 -12.65 34.60
CA GLY A 185 -22.93 -12.83 35.09
C GLY A 185 -23.64 -14.10 34.60
N LEU A 186 -22.98 -15.02 33.89
CA LEU A 186 -23.57 -16.33 33.65
C LEU A 186 -23.69 -17.09 34.98
N VAL A 187 -24.85 -17.67 35.24
CA VAL A 187 -25.11 -18.52 36.41
C VAL A 187 -25.69 -19.86 35.99
N VAL A 188 -25.46 -20.88 36.81
CA VAL A 188 -26.01 -22.23 36.65
C VAL A 188 -26.89 -22.52 37.86
N ASN A 189 -28.19 -22.65 37.65
CA ASN A 189 -29.17 -22.83 38.73
C ASN A 189 -29.06 -21.73 39.81
N GLY A 190 -28.87 -20.49 39.37
CA GLY A 190 -28.70 -19.31 40.23
C GLY A 190 -27.31 -19.16 40.87
N ALA A 191 -26.39 -20.11 40.68
CA ALA A 191 -25.06 -20.07 41.27
C ALA A 191 -23.98 -19.63 40.28
N SER A 192 -23.12 -18.69 40.71
CA SER A 192 -21.85 -18.40 40.06
C SER A 192 -20.86 -19.56 40.19
N PHE A 193 -19.81 -19.57 39.37
CA PHE A 193 -18.70 -20.51 39.51
C PHE A 193 -17.99 -20.29 40.86
N ASP A 194 -17.51 -21.37 41.47
CA ASP A 194 -17.01 -21.35 42.84
C ASP A 194 -15.87 -20.32 43.02
N GLY A 195 -16.02 -19.43 44.01
CA GLY A 195 -15.10 -18.32 44.26
C GLY A 195 -15.09 -17.20 43.20
N VAL A 196 -15.95 -17.25 42.18
CA VAL A 196 -15.98 -16.28 41.08
C VAL A 196 -17.38 -15.67 40.91
N PRO A 197 -17.83 -14.81 41.85
CA PRO A 197 -19.09 -14.09 41.69
C PRO A 197 -19.03 -13.14 40.49
N ALA A 198 -20.21 -12.80 39.98
CA ALA A 198 -20.36 -11.73 38.99
C ALA A 198 -19.75 -10.42 39.53
N ASN A 199 -18.97 -9.72 38.70
CA ASN A 199 -18.24 -8.52 39.13
C ASN A 199 -18.21 -7.50 38.00
N GLU A 200 -18.81 -6.33 38.23
CA GLU A 200 -19.03 -5.32 37.21
C GLU A 200 -17.72 -4.75 36.64
N GLU A 201 -16.75 -4.42 37.50
CA GLU A 201 -15.46 -3.88 37.07
C GLU A 201 -14.66 -4.89 36.23
N LYS A 202 -14.58 -6.14 36.68
CA LYS A 202 -13.90 -7.21 35.95
C LYS A 202 -14.64 -7.57 34.66
N ALA A 203 -15.97 -7.59 34.68
CA ALA A 203 -16.79 -7.83 33.50
C ALA A 203 -16.59 -6.72 32.46
N GLN A 204 -16.52 -5.46 32.87
CA GLN A 204 -16.18 -4.34 31.99
C GLN A 204 -14.79 -4.51 31.37
N MET A 205 -13.80 -4.95 32.14
CA MET A 205 -12.45 -5.22 31.60
C MET A 205 -12.45 -6.36 30.57
N ILE A 206 -13.15 -7.46 30.87
CA ILE A 206 -13.29 -8.59 29.95
C ILE A 206 -14.02 -8.14 28.68
N PHE A 207 -15.16 -7.47 28.81
CA PHE A 207 -15.91 -6.92 27.67
C PHE A 207 -15.03 -6.05 26.78
N GLN A 208 -14.25 -5.14 27.37
CA GLN A 208 -13.33 -4.28 26.63
C GLN A 208 -12.17 -5.06 25.96
N GLN A 209 -11.74 -6.18 26.53
CA GLN A 209 -10.76 -7.06 25.90
C GLN A 209 -11.32 -7.74 24.64
N TYR A 210 -12.59 -8.16 24.65
CA TYR A 210 -13.24 -8.81 23.51
C TYR A 210 -13.70 -7.85 22.41
N LEU A 211 -13.73 -6.53 22.67
CA LEU A 211 -13.98 -5.48 21.67
C LEU A 211 -12.75 -5.10 20.82
N ARG A 212 -11.54 -5.45 21.29
CA ARG A 212 -10.26 -5.14 20.62
C ARG A 212 -10.12 -5.94 19.33
#